data_AF-A0A8S2MKX8-F1
#
_entry.id   AF-A0A8S2MKX8-F1
#
_cell.length_a   1.000
_cell.length_b   1.000
_cell.length_c   1.000
_cell.angle_alpha   90.00
_cell.angle_beta   90.00
_cell.angle_gamma   90.00
#
_symmetry.space_group_name_H-M   'P 1'
#
loop_
_entity.id
_entity.type
_entity.pdbx_description
1 polymer ?
#
loop_
_entity_poly.entity_id
_entity_poly.type
_entity_poly.pdbx_seq_one_letter_code
_entity_poly.pdbx_strand_id
1 'polypeptide(L)'
;AGLEAGLESLRTARASPRRCFILILTDGQPTVSPPGGENMALRSYFEAHAGFTCSVSTFGFGYQLKSKMLLDVAREGKGTFAFIPDAKIVGTCFVNFVANACTYLALDAKVHLEPQNGAIFPPVLHSSFQRVPWGLVFDLGPLHFGSYRDLIVPMKIPVDVHDHHHPFLKVTLEWNSENNNHKESLIGSDFVVTADALAAFARMSSVHSLEQVIDKCDAIDPAGPKILKTLIGQLIGLEATAKDARITALLKGDLQERISKAVSTVERYKRWGAHYLRAILRSHEYQMRTNFMDPGLQVYGGVLFSELVHSGGEIFKGLPLKKYSDRNANSNNNNSDNNAIPAAVADNYYAGNSGGCFSGECVVQCKEQDGMVREKQLSQVRSGDCLQVVDTAGHVGFSPVLCLAEFQGRFDLLVLPFSRLALTPTHPLRIQGSFVRPCDMSFHMDDDLAAHHTEMPSSLIVDRVFNVVLQHSHVLLCINGMEAVTLGHGFMQAFHPFYSTKQVLTTLEQRPGWKEGHIIVAPHHPLRNQLEY
;
A
#
# COMPACT_ATOMS: atom_id res chain seq x y z
N ALA A 1 3.80 18.22 25.73
CA ALA A 1 4.54 19.19 24.90
C ALA A 1 3.96 19.34 23.48
N GLY A 2 4.43 18.62 22.45
CA GLY A 2 3.97 18.87 21.07
C GLY A 2 2.46 18.69 20.85
N LEU A 3 1.92 17.55 21.32
CA LEU A 3 0.48 17.27 21.30
C LEU A 3 -0.33 18.29 22.11
N GLU A 4 0.11 18.57 23.33
CA GLU A 4 -0.50 19.55 24.24
C GLU A 4 -0.57 20.97 23.62
N ALA A 5 0.50 21.43 23.00
CA ALA A 5 0.52 22.72 22.29
C ALA A 5 -0.50 22.74 21.13
N GLY A 6 -0.63 21.63 20.39
CA GLY A 6 -1.64 21.48 19.34
C GLY A 6 -3.07 21.51 19.88
N LEU A 7 -3.32 20.82 21.00
CA LEU A 7 -4.61 20.79 21.68
C LEU A 7 -5.01 22.19 22.19
N GLU A 8 -4.11 22.90 22.85
CA GLU A 8 -4.37 24.25 23.35
C GLU A 8 -4.58 25.26 22.23
N SER A 9 -3.82 25.16 21.14
CA SER A 9 -4.00 26.01 19.96
C SER A 9 -5.40 25.85 19.37
N LEU A 10 -5.88 24.61 19.18
CA LEU A 10 -7.21 24.35 18.67
C LEU A 10 -8.32 24.73 19.64
N ARG A 11 -8.11 24.54 20.95
CA ARG A 11 -9.09 24.89 21.98
C ARG A 11 -9.28 26.41 22.09
N THR A 12 -8.19 27.18 22.00
CA THR A 12 -8.20 28.64 22.13
C THR A 12 -8.61 29.37 20.85
N ALA A 13 -8.31 28.82 19.67
CA ALA A 13 -8.58 29.44 18.37
C ALA A 13 -10.05 29.36 17.91
N ARG A 14 -11.03 29.21 18.82
CA ARG A 14 -12.47 29.03 18.51
C ARG A 14 -13.07 30.22 17.72
N ALA A 15 -12.80 30.24 16.42
CA ALA A 15 -13.46 31.04 15.41
C ALA A 15 -14.04 30.05 14.39
N SER A 16 -15.35 29.85 14.43
CA SER A 16 -16.15 28.93 13.58
C SER A 16 -16.20 27.46 14.05
N PRO A 17 -17.37 26.79 13.94
CA PRO A 17 -17.54 25.37 14.24
C PRO A 17 -16.88 24.51 13.15
N ARG A 18 -15.55 24.49 13.08
CA ARG A 18 -14.81 23.65 12.12
C ARG A 18 -14.34 22.37 12.80
N ARG A 19 -14.23 21.30 12.03
CA ARG A 19 -13.58 20.06 12.47
C ARG A 19 -12.11 20.31 12.74
N CYS A 20 -11.64 19.83 13.88
CA CYS A 20 -10.27 20.00 14.33
C CYS A 20 -9.49 18.69 14.18
N PHE A 21 -8.32 18.77 13.53
CA PHE A 21 -7.42 17.64 13.32
C PHE A 21 -6.02 17.99 13.81
N ILE A 22 -5.40 17.08 14.55
CA ILE A 22 -4.00 17.15 14.98
C ILE A 22 -3.26 16.02 14.28
N LEU A 23 -2.16 16.35 13.60
CA LEU A 23 -1.26 15.37 13.00
C LEU A 23 0.05 15.38 13.79
N ILE A 24 0.36 14.28 14.45
CA ILE A 24 1.64 14.10 15.15
C ILE A 24 2.61 13.43 14.19
N LEU A 25 3.70 14.12 13.86
CA LEU A 25 4.75 13.64 12.97
C LEU A 25 5.99 13.31 13.81
N THR A 26 6.50 12.07 13.74
CA THR A 26 7.70 11.67 14.49
C THR A 26 8.52 10.65 13.72
N ASP A 27 9.85 10.77 13.77
CA ASP A 27 10.81 9.80 13.24
C ASP A 27 11.49 8.97 14.36
N GLY A 28 11.06 9.17 15.61
CA GLY A 28 11.72 8.61 16.78
C GLY A 28 10.81 8.37 17.98
N GLN A 29 11.45 8.22 19.13
CA GLN A 29 10.82 7.96 20.42
C GLN A 29 10.83 9.23 21.29
N PRO A 30 9.82 9.43 22.16
CA PRO A 30 9.82 10.55 23.08
C PRO A 30 11.02 10.46 24.03
N THR A 31 11.73 11.57 24.20
CA THR A 31 12.82 11.70 25.18
C THR A 31 12.27 11.80 26.61
N VAL A 32 11.09 12.41 26.76
CA VAL A 32 10.40 12.59 28.04
C VAL A 32 8.93 12.22 27.84
N SER A 33 8.42 11.35 28.70
CA SER A 33 7.03 10.89 28.71
C SER A 33 6.33 11.37 30.00
N PRO A 34 5.03 11.72 29.95
CA PRO A 34 4.28 12.14 31.13
C PRO A 34 4.09 10.98 32.12
N PRO A 35 3.83 11.27 33.42
CA PRO A 35 3.46 10.24 34.39
C PRO A 35 2.22 9.50 33.93
N GLY A 36 2.31 8.17 33.76
CA GLY A 36 1.19 7.33 33.29
C GLY A 36 1.10 7.15 31.76
N GLY A 37 1.97 7.79 30.98
CA GLY A 37 2.05 7.63 29.53
C GLY A 37 1.18 8.62 28.73
N GLU A 38 1.50 8.74 27.44
CA GLU A 38 0.92 9.73 26.52
C GLU A 38 -0.59 9.52 26.33
N ASN A 39 -1.05 8.27 26.32
CA ASN A 39 -2.47 7.94 26.18
C ASN A 39 -3.30 8.39 27.40
N MET A 40 -2.78 8.20 28.62
CA MET A 40 -3.46 8.60 29.85
C MET A 40 -3.54 10.13 29.93
N ALA A 41 -2.45 10.82 29.61
CA ALA A 41 -2.44 12.28 29.57
C ALA A 41 -3.45 12.85 28.56
N LEU A 42 -3.56 12.24 27.37
CA LEU A 42 -4.53 12.65 26.36
C LEU A 42 -5.97 12.40 26.84
N ARG A 43 -6.25 11.25 27.46
CA ARG A 43 -7.56 10.97 28.05
C ARG A 43 -7.94 12.01 29.10
N SER A 44 -7.06 12.26 30.07
CA SER A 44 -7.29 13.26 31.12
C SER A 44 -7.52 14.66 30.56
N TYR A 45 -6.87 15.01 29.44
CA TYR A 45 -7.12 16.28 28.76
C TYR A 45 -8.55 16.37 28.19
N PHE A 46 -9.04 15.33 27.52
CA PHE A 46 -10.41 15.30 27.00
C PHE A 46 -11.46 15.29 28.13
N GLU A 47 -11.20 14.57 29.22
CA GLU A 47 -12.05 14.57 30.42
C GLU A 47 -12.14 15.96 31.07
N ALA A 48 -11.02 16.66 31.19
CA ALA A 48 -10.97 18.03 31.71
C ALA A 48 -11.67 19.05 30.79
N HIS A 49 -11.86 18.73 29.51
CA HIS A 49 -12.41 19.61 28.49
C HIS A 49 -13.55 18.95 27.71
N ALA A 50 -14.58 18.44 28.41
CA ALA A 50 -15.69 17.65 27.85
C ALA A 50 -16.50 18.30 26.70
N GLY A 51 -16.27 19.57 26.36
CA GLY A 51 -16.88 20.28 25.22
C GLY A 51 -15.93 20.51 24.02
N PHE A 52 -14.70 19.98 24.07
CA PHE A 52 -13.70 20.09 23.03
C PHE A 52 -13.45 18.72 22.38
N THR A 53 -13.59 18.66 21.06
CA THR A 53 -13.39 17.45 20.28
C THR A 53 -12.44 17.72 19.12
N CYS A 54 -11.43 16.87 18.95
CA CYS A 54 -10.55 16.87 17.79
C CYS A 54 -10.14 15.43 17.45
N SER A 55 -9.81 15.18 16.19
CA SER A 55 -9.15 13.92 15.80
C SER A 55 -7.64 14.07 15.93
N VAL A 56 -6.97 13.09 16.51
CA VAL A 56 -5.51 13.02 16.62
C VAL A 56 -5.00 11.81 15.84
N SER A 57 -4.29 12.06 14.75
CA SER A 57 -3.62 11.02 13.96
C SER A 57 -2.12 11.07 14.14
N THR A 58 -1.47 9.91 14.12
CA THR A 58 -0.02 9.76 14.31
C THR A 58 0.64 9.23 13.04
N PHE A 59 1.77 9.81 12.66
CA PHE A 59 2.56 9.43 11.49
C PHE A 59 4.00 9.17 11.94
N GLY A 60 4.40 7.90 11.85
CA GLY A 60 5.73 7.44 12.24
C GLY A 60 6.63 7.25 11.03
N PHE A 61 7.79 7.91 11.00
CA PHE A 61 8.79 7.81 9.94
C PHE A 61 9.93 6.88 10.35
N GLY A 62 10.39 6.03 9.43
CA GLY A 62 11.51 5.12 9.68
C GLY A 62 11.18 3.99 10.66
N TYR A 63 12.20 3.33 11.21
CA TYR A 63 12.03 2.06 11.93
C TYR A 63 12.23 2.15 13.46
N GLN A 64 12.58 3.32 13.99
CA GLN A 64 12.89 3.51 15.41
C GLN A 64 11.72 4.15 16.16
N LEU A 65 10.56 3.48 16.15
CA LEU A 65 9.30 4.03 16.62
C LEU A 65 8.71 3.24 17.79
N LYS A 66 8.07 3.94 18.73
CA LYS A 66 7.15 3.31 19.69
C LYS A 66 5.75 3.20 19.08
N SER A 67 5.56 2.33 18.07
CA SER A 67 4.28 2.25 17.33
C SER A 67 3.08 1.87 18.19
N LYS A 68 3.24 1.08 19.26
CA LYS A 68 2.15 0.79 20.21
C LYS A 68 1.64 2.08 20.84
N MET A 69 2.54 2.90 21.39
CA MET A 69 2.22 4.20 21.96
C MET A 69 1.57 5.15 20.94
N LEU A 70 2.09 5.20 19.70
CA LEU A 70 1.51 6.03 18.65
C LEU A 70 0.10 5.59 18.24
N LEU A 71 -0.14 4.27 18.19
CA LEU A 71 -1.47 3.72 17.95
C LEU A 71 -2.41 4.03 19.13
N ASP A 72 -1.96 3.89 20.38
CA ASP A 72 -2.78 4.15 21.56
C ASP A 72 -3.19 5.63 21.65
N VAL A 73 -2.28 6.56 21.33
CA VAL A 73 -2.59 7.99 21.21
C VAL A 73 -3.60 8.25 20.09
N ALA A 74 -3.44 7.62 18.93
CA ALA A 74 -4.38 7.77 17.82
C ALA A 74 -5.76 7.15 18.14
N ARG A 75 -5.81 6.05 18.90
CA ARG A 75 -7.05 5.43 19.37
C ARG A 75 -7.81 6.36 20.31
N GLU A 76 -7.13 6.92 21.30
CA GLU A 76 -7.73 7.86 22.25
C GLU A 76 -8.22 9.14 21.54
N GLY A 77 -7.46 9.64 20.57
CA GLY A 77 -7.86 10.79 19.76
C GLY A 77 -8.77 10.48 18.57
N LYS A 78 -9.39 9.30 18.48
CA LYS A 78 -10.29 8.92 17.36
C LYS A 78 -9.70 9.16 15.96
N GLY A 79 -8.39 8.98 15.82
CA GLY A 79 -7.66 9.11 14.56
C GLY A 79 -7.03 7.80 14.11
N THR A 80 -6.10 7.92 13.17
CA THR A 80 -5.40 6.82 12.51
C THR A 80 -3.90 6.87 12.80
N PHE A 81 -3.25 5.71 12.71
CA PHE A 81 -1.79 5.59 12.76
C PHE A 81 -1.28 5.19 11.39
N ALA A 82 -0.35 5.96 10.83
CA ALA A 82 0.34 5.65 9.58
C ALA A 82 1.82 5.35 9.85
N PHE A 83 2.29 4.22 9.31
CA PHE A 83 3.69 3.83 9.34
C PHE A 83 4.33 4.11 7.98
N ILE A 84 5.37 4.94 7.97
CA ILE A 84 6.05 5.44 6.78
C ILE A 84 7.53 4.98 6.82
N PRO A 85 7.85 3.79 6.28
CA PRO A 85 9.20 3.25 6.30
C PRO A 85 10.14 3.96 5.32
N ASP A 86 9.61 4.61 4.29
CA ASP A 86 10.36 5.25 3.21
C ASP A 86 9.61 6.51 2.71
N ALA A 87 10.36 7.49 2.23
CA ALA A 87 9.84 8.73 1.68
C ALA A 87 8.83 8.49 0.54
N LYS A 88 8.93 7.42 -0.24
CA LYS A 88 8.02 7.14 -1.36
C LYS A 88 6.54 7.10 -0.98
N ILE A 89 6.21 6.71 0.26
CA ILE A 89 4.80 6.56 0.64
C ILE A 89 4.23 7.74 1.42
N VAL A 90 5.01 8.79 1.73
CA VAL A 90 4.46 9.91 2.51
C VAL A 90 3.35 10.66 1.74
N GLY A 91 3.48 10.87 0.43
CA GLY A 91 2.55 11.62 -0.39
C GLY A 91 1.22 10.91 -0.45
N THR A 92 1.24 9.58 -0.65
CA THR A 92 0.01 8.81 -0.51
C THR A 92 -0.59 8.88 0.88
N CYS A 93 0.20 8.78 1.95
CA CYS A 93 -0.33 8.81 3.31
C CYS A 93 -0.99 10.16 3.63
N PHE A 94 -0.34 11.28 3.27
CA PHE A 94 -0.88 12.61 3.55
C PHE A 94 -2.04 12.98 2.62
N VAL A 95 -1.99 12.64 1.32
CA VAL A 95 -3.11 12.91 0.42
C VAL A 95 -4.33 12.09 0.79
N ASN A 96 -4.17 10.80 1.14
CA ASN A 96 -5.28 10.02 1.66
C ASN A 96 -5.78 10.57 2.99
N PHE A 97 -4.90 11.01 3.90
CA PHE A 97 -5.32 11.63 5.15
C PHE A 97 -6.15 12.89 4.92
N VAL A 98 -5.68 13.82 4.08
CA VAL A 98 -6.40 15.07 3.79
C VAL A 98 -7.73 14.78 3.11
N ALA A 99 -7.76 13.88 2.13
CA ALA A 99 -8.99 13.48 1.47
C ALA A 99 -10.00 12.88 2.47
N ASN A 100 -9.53 12.00 3.37
CA ASN A 100 -10.37 11.49 4.45
C ASN A 100 -10.87 12.63 5.33
N ALA A 101 -10.00 13.50 5.86
CA ALA A 101 -10.37 14.61 6.73
C ALA A 101 -11.44 15.54 6.11
N CYS A 102 -11.35 15.76 4.78
CA CYS A 102 -12.33 16.52 4.01
C CYS A 102 -13.68 15.80 3.84
N THR A 103 -13.72 14.47 3.90
CA THR A 103 -14.96 13.69 3.78
C THR A 103 -15.59 13.31 5.11
N TYR A 104 -15.06 13.72 6.27
CA TYR A 104 -15.72 13.43 7.55
C TYR A 104 -17.14 14.00 7.52
N LEU A 105 -18.10 13.28 8.09
CA LEU A 105 -19.43 13.76 8.46
C LEU A 105 -19.42 14.13 9.93
N ALA A 106 -18.96 13.19 10.77
CA ALA A 106 -18.83 13.32 12.21
C ALA A 106 -17.48 12.76 12.67
N LEU A 107 -16.88 13.38 13.68
CA LEU A 107 -15.67 12.87 14.34
C LEU A 107 -15.98 11.75 15.34
N ASP A 108 -17.21 11.74 15.85
CA ASP A 108 -17.69 10.80 16.85
C ASP A 108 -19.10 10.34 16.51
N ALA A 109 -19.24 9.03 16.30
CA ALA A 109 -20.50 8.35 16.12
C ALA A 109 -20.52 7.08 16.96
N LYS A 110 -21.70 6.76 17.49
CA LYS A 110 -21.96 5.59 18.33
C LYS A 110 -23.11 4.79 17.76
N VAL A 111 -22.99 3.48 17.82
CA VAL A 111 -24.06 2.56 17.44
C VAL A 111 -24.59 1.90 18.70
N HIS A 112 -25.88 2.09 18.96
CA HIS A 112 -26.62 1.49 20.05
C HIS A 112 -27.38 0.28 19.52
N LEU A 113 -27.23 -0.86 20.18
CA LEU A 113 -27.77 -2.15 19.76
C LEU A 113 -28.69 -2.68 20.87
N GLU A 114 -29.99 -2.71 20.60
CA GLU A 114 -31.05 -3.13 21.51
C GLU A 114 -31.64 -4.46 21.01
N PRO A 115 -31.44 -5.59 21.72
CA PRO A 115 -32.01 -6.85 21.30
C PRO A 115 -33.54 -6.84 21.48
N GLN A 116 -34.26 -7.53 20.59
CA GLN A 116 -35.73 -7.55 20.57
C GLN A 116 -36.25 -9.00 20.66
N ASN A 117 -37.50 -9.16 21.10
CA ASN A 117 -38.23 -10.43 21.09
C ASN A 117 -37.46 -11.63 21.72
N GLY A 118 -36.70 -11.39 22.79
CA GLY A 118 -35.96 -12.44 23.49
C GLY A 118 -34.62 -12.81 22.84
N ALA A 119 -34.19 -12.11 21.78
CA ALA A 119 -32.80 -12.18 21.32
C ALA A 119 -31.83 -11.75 22.43
N ILE A 120 -30.63 -12.34 22.44
CA ILE A 120 -29.60 -12.00 23.42
C ILE A 120 -28.22 -11.96 22.78
N PHE A 121 -27.36 -11.08 23.30
CA PHE A 121 -25.94 -11.08 22.97
C PHE A 121 -25.20 -12.13 23.82
N PRO A 122 -24.24 -12.89 23.25
CA PRO A 122 -23.44 -13.86 24.01
C PRO A 122 -22.62 -13.13 25.09
N PRO A 123 -22.23 -13.80 26.20
CA PRO A 123 -21.57 -13.15 27.34
C PRO A 123 -20.17 -12.62 27.01
N VAL A 124 -19.43 -13.31 26.15
CA VAL A 124 -18.10 -12.88 25.69
C VAL A 124 -18.26 -12.17 24.36
N LEU A 125 -17.83 -10.91 24.32
CA LEU A 125 -17.79 -10.04 23.14
C LEU A 125 -16.42 -9.37 23.05
N HIS A 126 -16.14 -8.79 21.88
CA HIS A 126 -14.97 -7.95 21.70
C HIS A 126 -14.96 -6.79 22.71
N SER A 127 -13.76 -6.39 23.18
CA SER A 127 -13.59 -5.29 24.14
C SER A 127 -14.11 -3.94 23.64
N SER A 128 -14.27 -3.79 22.32
CA SER A 128 -14.84 -2.60 21.69
C SER A 128 -16.34 -2.41 21.95
N PHE A 129 -17.06 -3.44 22.40
CA PHE A 129 -18.48 -3.33 22.76
C PHE A 129 -18.63 -3.02 24.25
N GLN A 130 -19.26 -1.89 24.56
CA GLN A 130 -19.64 -1.53 25.91
C GLN A 130 -21.03 -2.12 26.23
N ARG A 131 -21.12 -2.95 27.27
CA ARG A 131 -22.42 -3.43 27.77
C ARG A 131 -23.14 -2.35 28.56
N VAL A 132 -24.43 -2.22 28.30
CA VAL A 132 -25.36 -1.36 29.01
C VAL A 132 -26.61 -2.16 29.40
N PRO A 133 -27.39 -1.76 30.41
CA PRO A 133 -28.51 -2.58 30.91
C PRO A 133 -29.54 -2.99 29.86
N TRP A 134 -29.72 -2.16 28.82
CA TRP A 134 -30.68 -2.37 27.75
C TRP A 134 -30.07 -2.99 26.48
N GLY A 135 -28.75 -3.21 26.41
CA GLY A 135 -28.10 -3.67 25.17
C GLY A 135 -26.59 -3.47 25.10
N LEU A 136 -26.10 -3.06 23.92
CA LEU A 136 -24.69 -2.76 23.67
C LEU A 136 -24.51 -1.38 23.03
N VAL A 137 -23.38 -0.75 23.32
CA VAL A 137 -22.92 0.47 22.64
C VAL A 137 -21.57 0.18 22.00
N PHE A 138 -21.42 0.54 20.73
CA PHE A 138 -20.17 0.48 20.00
C PHE A 138 -19.74 1.89 19.60
N ASP A 139 -18.54 2.31 19.98
CA ASP A 139 -17.96 3.56 19.50
C ASP A 139 -17.44 3.35 18.07
N LEU A 140 -18.21 3.84 17.09
CA LEU A 140 -17.88 3.72 15.67
C LEU A 140 -16.75 4.68 15.27
N GLY A 141 -16.54 5.75 16.05
CA GLY A 141 -15.60 6.82 15.74
C GLY A 141 -16.04 7.62 14.51
N PRO A 142 -15.14 7.92 13.56
CA PRO A 142 -15.44 8.85 12.49
C PRO A 142 -16.35 8.26 11.39
N LEU A 143 -17.34 9.04 10.97
CA LEU A 143 -18.18 8.75 9.81
C LEU A 143 -17.74 9.60 8.62
N HIS A 144 -17.83 9.06 7.41
CA HIS A 144 -17.44 9.75 6.18
C HIS A 144 -18.60 9.82 5.19
N PHE A 145 -18.67 10.90 4.42
CA PHE A 145 -19.62 11.03 3.32
C PHE A 145 -19.31 10.03 2.20
N GLY A 146 -20.33 9.29 1.77
CA GLY A 146 -20.23 8.37 0.64
C GLY A 146 -19.43 7.10 0.91
N SER A 147 -19.15 6.78 2.17
CA SER A 147 -18.49 5.53 2.57
C SER A 147 -19.33 4.76 3.58
N TYR A 148 -19.22 3.44 3.52
CA TYR A 148 -19.91 2.52 4.41
C TYR A 148 -19.05 2.18 5.64
N ARG A 149 -19.71 1.94 6.77
CA ARG A 149 -19.11 1.40 7.98
C ARG A 149 -19.93 0.21 8.41
N ASP A 150 -19.28 -0.94 8.49
CA ASP A 150 -19.91 -2.21 8.78
C ASP A 150 -19.58 -2.64 10.21
N LEU A 151 -20.57 -3.22 10.88
CA LEU A 151 -20.42 -3.75 12.23
C LEU A 151 -20.95 -5.18 12.26
N ILE A 152 -20.16 -6.09 12.82
CA ILE A 152 -20.58 -7.47 13.05
C ILE A 152 -20.71 -7.68 14.55
N VAL A 153 -21.89 -8.14 14.96
CA VAL A 153 -22.20 -8.49 16.35
C VAL A 153 -22.73 -9.92 16.40
N PRO A 154 -22.09 -10.83 17.16
CA PRO A 154 -22.65 -12.16 17.35
C PRO A 154 -23.89 -12.07 18.24
N MET A 155 -24.94 -12.81 17.89
CA MET A 155 -26.22 -12.79 18.60
C MET A 155 -26.85 -14.19 18.63
N LYS A 156 -27.59 -14.50 19.69
CA LYS A 156 -28.44 -15.69 19.77
C LYS A 156 -29.88 -15.26 19.55
N ILE A 157 -30.50 -15.85 18.53
CA ILE A 157 -31.87 -15.54 18.11
C ILE A 157 -32.74 -16.76 18.44
N PRO A 158 -33.86 -16.59 19.18
CA PRO A 158 -34.80 -17.68 19.40
C PRO A 158 -35.34 -18.23 18.07
N VAL A 159 -35.55 -19.54 17.99
CA VAL A 159 -36.05 -20.22 16.78
C VAL A 159 -37.39 -19.62 16.33
N ASP A 160 -38.28 -19.35 17.28
CA ASP A 160 -39.60 -18.74 17.03
C ASP A 160 -39.49 -17.35 16.36
N VAL A 161 -38.50 -16.55 16.77
CA VAL A 161 -38.22 -15.23 16.17
C VAL A 161 -37.68 -15.37 14.75
N HIS A 162 -36.81 -16.36 14.53
CA HIS A 162 -36.23 -16.64 13.22
C HIS A 162 -37.28 -17.14 12.23
N ASP A 163 -38.05 -18.17 12.59
CA ASP A 163 -38.99 -18.84 11.70
C ASP A 163 -40.16 -17.92 11.30
N HIS A 164 -40.62 -17.09 12.22
CA HIS A 164 -41.67 -16.10 11.98
C HIS A 164 -41.17 -14.73 11.51
N HIS A 165 -39.87 -14.59 11.23
CA HIS A 165 -39.26 -13.35 10.76
C HIS A 165 -39.57 -12.13 11.64
N HIS A 166 -39.61 -12.35 12.95
CA HIS A 166 -39.85 -11.29 13.91
C HIS A 166 -38.61 -10.40 14.07
N PRO A 167 -38.80 -9.10 14.36
CA PRO A 167 -37.71 -8.20 14.70
C PRO A 167 -36.80 -8.77 15.79
N PHE A 168 -35.50 -8.76 15.59
CA PHE A 168 -34.54 -9.33 16.55
C PHE A 168 -33.56 -8.29 17.10
N LEU A 169 -33.36 -7.18 16.40
CA LEU A 169 -32.40 -6.15 16.79
C LEU A 169 -32.90 -4.77 16.37
N LYS A 170 -32.90 -3.82 17.29
CA LYS A 170 -33.04 -2.40 16.98
C LYS A 170 -31.66 -1.76 17.04
N VAL A 171 -31.29 -1.07 15.97
CA VAL A 171 -30.00 -0.40 15.81
C VAL A 171 -30.26 1.10 15.78
N THR A 172 -29.60 1.86 16.65
CA THR A 172 -29.67 3.33 16.65
C THR A 172 -28.28 3.89 16.41
N LEU A 173 -28.10 4.63 15.32
CA LEU A 173 -26.91 5.40 15.05
C LEU A 173 -27.06 6.79 15.67
N GLU A 174 -26.13 7.16 16.53
CA GLU A 174 -26.00 8.50 17.11
C GLU A 174 -24.71 9.15 16.58
N TRP A 175 -24.79 10.37 16.09
CA TRP A 175 -23.61 11.11 15.68
C TRP A 175 -23.79 12.61 15.93
N ASN A 176 -22.66 13.28 16.14
CA ASN A 176 -22.64 14.72 16.34
C ASN A 176 -22.29 15.42 15.02
N SER A 177 -23.17 16.29 14.56
CA SER A 177 -22.87 17.30 13.55
C SER A 177 -22.47 18.61 14.22
N GLU A 178 -21.90 19.56 13.47
CA GLU A 178 -21.32 20.81 13.97
C GLU A 178 -22.19 21.58 14.98
N ASN A 179 -23.53 21.44 14.92
CA ASN A 179 -24.45 22.10 15.85
C ASN A 179 -25.55 21.20 16.46
N ASN A 180 -25.66 19.92 16.06
CA ASN A 180 -26.78 19.06 16.47
C ASN A 180 -26.32 17.62 16.69
N ASN A 181 -26.93 16.97 17.68
CA ASN A 181 -26.85 15.52 17.83
C ASN A 181 -27.97 14.90 17.01
N HIS A 182 -27.60 14.00 16.11
CA HIS A 182 -28.52 13.27 15.26
C HIS A 182 -28.64 11.83 15.77
N LYS A 183 -29.85 11.29 15.70
CA LYS A 183 -30.14 9.90 16.00
C LYS A 183 -31.08 9.33 14.96
N GLU A 184 -30.72 8.20 14.39
CA GLU A 184 -31.59 7.42 13.52
C GLU A 184 -31.64 5.97 13.96
N SER A 185 -32.84 5.38 13.92
CA SER A 185 -33.07 4.01 14.37
C SER A 185 -33.64 3.17 13.24
N LEU A 186 -33.14 1.95 13.11
CA LEU A 186 -33.64 0.91 12.22
C LEU A 186 -33.92 -0.36 13.02
N ILE A 187 -34.83 -1.18 12.51
CA ILE A 187 -35.19 -2.47 13.10
C ILE A 187 -34.80 -3.56 12.11
N GLY A 188 -33.96 -4.48 12.55
CA GLY A 188 -33.52 -5.66 11.80
C GLY A 188 -34.46 -6.85 12.03
N SER A 189 -34.97 -7.39 10.93
CA SER A 189 -35.81 -8.60 10.89
C SER A 189 -35.44 -9.53 9.73
N ASP A 190 -34.40 -9.20 8.96
CA ASP A 190 -33.95 -9.97 7.80
C ASP A 190 -32.82 -10.94 8.19
N PHE A 191 -32.89 -12.16 7.66
CA PHE A 191 -31.94 -13.26 7.90
C PHE A 191 -31.12 -13.61 6.66
N VAL A 192 -31.24 -12.83 5.58
CA VAL A 192 -30.49 -13.04 4.35
C VAL A 192 -29.00 -12.72 4.55
N VAL A 193 -28.15 -13.67 4.17
CA VAL A 193 -26.70 -13.48 4.15
C VAL A 193 -26.31 -12.79 2.84
N THR A 194 -25.95 -11.51 2.92
CA THR A 194 -25.52 -10.71 1.77
C THR A 194 -24.01 -10.78 1.55
N ALA A 195 -23.54 -10.41 0.35
CA ALA A 195 -22.11 -10.29 0.06
C ALA A 195 -21.43 -9.27 0.99
N ASP A 196 -22.13 -8.16 1.32
CA ASP A 196 -21.66 -7.15 2.28
C ASP A 196 -21.47 -7.73 3.68
N ALA A 197 -22.40 -8.57 4.14
CA ALA A 197 -22.29 -9.25 5.43
C ALA A 197 -21.06 -10.19 5.47
N LEU A 198 -20.81 -10.94 4.39
CA LEU A 198 -19.65 -11.82 4.29
C LEU A 198 -18.32 -11.04 4.23
N ALA A 199 -18.27 -9.93 3.49
CA ALA A 199 -17.10 -9.06 3.42
C ALA A 199 -16.81 -8.39 4.77
N ALA A 200 -17.86 -7.90 5.45
CA ALA A 200 -17.76 -7.34 6.79
C ALA A 200 -17.30 -8.39 7.83
N PHE A 201 -17.78 -9.63 7.72
CA PHE A 201 -17.33 -10.75 8.55
C PHE A 201 -15.83 -11.06 8.33
N ALA A 202 -15.39 -11.12 7.07
CA ALA A 202 -13.99 -11.35 6.72
C ALA A 202 -13.07 -10.27 7.33
N ARG A 203 -13.47 -8.99 7.18
CA ARG A 203 -12.74 -7.84 7.71
C ARG A 203 -12.68 -7.85 9.23
N MET A 204 -13.81 -7.97 9.92
CA MET A 204 -13.84 -7.95 11.40
C MET A 204 -13.10 -9.13 12.01
N SER A 205 -13.21 -10.31 11.40
CA SER A 205 -12.43 -11.48 11.80
C SER A 205 -10.92 -11.22 11.65
N SER A 206 -10.52 -10.57 10.57
CA SER A 206 -9.13 -10.19 10.34
C SER A 206 -8.62 -9.17 11.37
N VAL A 207 -9.41 -8.14 11.68
CA VAL A 207 -9.08 -7.15 12.71
C VAL A 207 -8.87 -7.84 14.06
N HIS A 208 -9.83 -8.66 14.50
CA HIS A 208 -9.74 -9.35 15.79
C HIS A 208 -8.54 -10.31 15.86
N SER A 209 -8.32 -11.11 14.82
CA SER A 209 -7.17 -12.02 14.77
C SER A 209 -5.85 -11.26 14.70
N LEU A 210 -5.76 -10.13 14.00
CA LEU A 210 -4.54 -9.33 13.93
C LEU A 210 -4.17 -8.71 15.27
N GLU A 211 -5.15 -8.29 16.09
CA GLU A 211 -4.88 -7.86 17.46
C GLU A 211 -4.21 -8.97 18.28
N GLN A 212 -4.77 -10.18 18.23
CA GLN A 212 -4.16 -11.34 18.90
C GLN A 212 -2.77 -11.67 18.35
N VAL A 213 -2.60 -11.62 17.02
CA VAL A 213 -1.30 -11.85 16.37
C VAL A 213 -0.27 -10.84 16.87
N ILE A 214 -0.64 -9.55 16.95
CA ILE A 214 0.24 -8.48 17.43
C ILE A 214 0.64 -8.75 18.88
N ASP A 215 -0.33 -9.02 19.77
CA ASP A 215 -0.05 -9.27 21.19
C ASP A 215 0.87 -10.48 21.39
N LYS A 216 0.65 -11.56 20.61
CA LYS A 216 1.49 -12.76 20.65
C LYS A 216 2.88 -12.52 20.08
N CYS A 217 3.00 -11.85 18.94
CA CYS A 217 4.29 -11.54 18.34
C CYS A 217 5.11 -10.54 19.17
N ASP A 218 4.47 -9.56 19.82
CA ASP A 218 5.11 -8.66 20.79
C ASP A 218 5.75 -9.44 21.95
N ALA A 219 5.05 -10.48 22.44
CA ALA A 219 5.54 -11.40 23.47
C ALA A 219 6.53 -12.46 22.94
N ILE A 220 6.88 -12.44 21.65
CA ILE A 220 7.72 -13.44 20.98
C ILE A 220 7.12 -14.87 21.09
N ASP A 221 5.79 -14.96 21.19
CA ASP A 221 5.05 -16.21 21.24
C ASP A 221 4.81 -16.75 19.82
N PRO A 222 5.26 -17.99 19.49
CA PRO A 222 5.06 -18.58 18.17
C PRO A 222 3.58 -18.90 17.85
N ALA A 223 2.66 -18.70 18.80
CA ALA A 223 1.23 -18.75 18.55
C ALA A 223 0.76 -17.67 17.56
N GLY A 224 1.41 -16.50 17.49
CA GLY A 224 1.00 -15.40 16.60
C GLY A 224 0.88 -15.83 15.13
N PRO A 225 1.96 -16.31 14.49
CA PRO A 225 1.91 -16.80 13.11
C PRO A 225 0.92 -17.97 12.90
N LYS A 226 0.69 -18.80 13.93
CA LYS A 226 -0.30 -19.89 13.85
C LYS A 226 -1.74 -19.35 13.78
N ILE A 227 -2.06 -18.33 14.58
CA ILE A 227 -3.38 -17.66 14.54
C ILE A 227 -3.62 -17.05 13.17
N LEU A 228 -2.62 -16.36 12.61
CA LEU A 228 -2.72 -15.80 11.25
C LEU A 228 -2.97 -16.89 10.20
N LYS A 229 -2.25 -18.02 10.27
CA LYS A 229 -2.44 -19.14 9.34
C LYS A 229 -3.86 -19.73 9.44
N THR A 230 -4.40 -19.86 10.65
CA THR A 230 -5.78 -20.32 10.86
C THR A 230 -6.80 -19.36 10.25
N LEU A 231 -6.64 -18.05 10.46
CA LEU A 231 -7.49 -17.03 9.83
C LEU A 231 -7.45 -17.14 8.30
N ILE A 232 -6.24 -17.21 7.71
CA ILE A 232 -6.09 -17.32 6.25
C ILE A 232 -6.83 -18.56 5.73
N GLY A 233 -6.72 -19.70 6.41
CA GLY A 233 -7.44 -20.92 6.05
C GLY A 233 -8.97 -20.74 6.07
N GLN A 234 -9.50 -20.07 7.10
CA GLN A 234 -10.94 -19.77 7.19
C GLN A 234 -11.40 -18.85 6.06
N LEU A 235 -10.62 -17.81 5.74
CA LEU A 235 -10.97 -16.85 4.71
C LEU A 235 -10.82 -17.40 3.30
N ILE A 236 -9.92 -18.37 3.05
CA ILE A 236 -9.88 -19.10 1.76
C ILE A 236 -11.21 -19.81 1.51
N GLY A 237 -11.76 -20.50 2.52
CA GLY A 237 -13.06 -21.17 2.39
C GLY A 237 -14.20 -20.17 2.13
N LEU A 238 -14.16 -19.04 2.83
CA LEU A 238 -15.13 -17.96 2.65
C LEU A 238 -15.04 -17.32 1.26
N GLU A 239 -13.84 -17.03 0.75
CA GLU A 239 -13.63 -16.41 -0.57
C GLU A 239 -14.08 -17.34 -1.69
N ALA A 240 -13.86 -18.65 -1.56
CA ALA A 240 -14.32 -19.62 -2.54
C ALA A 240 -15.86 -19.65 -2.70
N THR A 241 -16.59 -19.37 -1.61
CA THR A 241 -18.06 -19.32 -1.60
C THR A 241 -18.58 -17.94 -2.03
N ALA A 242 -18.02 -16.87 -1.48
CA ALA A 242 -18.51 -15.51 -1.67
C ALA A 242 -18.09 -14.89 -3.01
N LYS A 243 -16.87 -15.20 -3.49
CA LYS A 243 -16.24 -14.61 -4.69
C LYS A 243 -16.30 -13.07 -4.74
N ASP A 244 -16.25 -12.44 -3.57
CA ASP A 244 -16.32 -10.99 -3.43
C ASP A 244 -14.94 -10.35 -3.55
N ALA A 245 -14.80 -9.36 -4.42
CA ALA A 245 -13.53 -8.68 -4.68
C ALA A 245 -12.88 -8.07 -3.41
N ARG A 246 -13.67 -7.66 -2.42
CA ARG A 246 -13.17 -7.10 -1.16
C ARG A 246 -12.50 -8.17 -0.31
N ILE A 247 -13.08 -9.37 -0.27
CA ILE A 247 -12.51 -10.52 0.42
C ILE A 247 -11.23 -10.95 -0.31
N THR A 248 -11.26 -11.01 -1.64
CA THR A 248 -10.08 -11.35 -2.45
C THR A 248 -8.93 -10.36 -2.22
N ALA A 249 -9.20 -9.05 -2.22
CA ALA A 249 -8.19 -8.02 -1.99
C ALA A 249 -7.58 -8.11 -0.58
N LEU A 250 -8.40 -8.28 0.47
CA LEU A 250 -7.92 -8.46 1.83
C LEU A 250 -7.09 -9.75 1.98
N LEU A 251 -7.58 -10.86 1.45
CA LEU A 251 -6.96 -12.17 1.60
C LEU A 251 -5.65 -12.29 0.80
N LYS A 252 -5.74 -12.09 -0.51
CA LYS A 252 -4.63 -12.31 -1.44
C LYS A 252 -3.68 -11.11 -1.46
N GLY A 253 -4.20 -9.89 -1.30
CA GLY A 253 -3.40 -8.67 -1.38
C GLY A 253 -2.70 -8.28 -0.07
N ASP A 254 -3.32 -8.51 1.09
CA ASP A 254 -2.77 -8.08 2.38
C ASP A 254 -2.32 -9.26 3.25
N LEU A 255 -3.25 -10.18 3.57
CA LEU A 255 -3.03 -11.26 4.55
C LEU A 255 -1.96 -12.25 4.08
N GLN A 256 -2.06 -12.76 2.85
CA GLN A 256 -1.10 -13.71 2.27
C GLN A 256 0.23 -13.06 1.87
N GLU A 257 0.25 -11.74 1.73
CA GLU A 257 1.41 -10.99 1.26
C GLU A 257 2.15 -10.31 2.40
N ARG A 258 1.99 -8.99 2.55
CA ARG A 258 2.79 -8.17 3.47
C ARG A 258 2.55 -8.54 4.92
N ILE A 259 1.33 -8.91 5.31
CA ILE A 259 1.01 -9.32 6.68
C ILE A 259 1.71 -10.63 7.03
N SER A 260 1.63 -11.65 6.16
CA SER A 260 2.37 -12.91 6.36
C SER A 260 3.88 -12.70 6.37
N LYS A 261 4.42 -11.84 5.48
CA LYS A 261 5.84 -11.45 5.46
C LYS A 261 6.27 -10.70 6.72
N ALA A 262 5.37 -9.94 7.36
CA ALA A 262 5.65 -9.19 8.58
C ALA A 262 5.85 -10.08 9.81
N VAL A 263 5.17 -11.23 9.88
CA VAL A 263 5.21 -12.16 11.02
C VAL A 263 6.05 -13.41 10.78
N SER A 264 6.67 -13.54 9.61
CA SER A 264 7.39 -14.77 9.22
C SER A 264 8.63 -15.04 10.08
N THR A 265 9.30 -13.99 10.57
CA THR A 265 10.41 -14.11 11.52
C THR A 265 10.34 -13.03 12.60
N VAL A 266 10.94 -13.30 13.76
CA VAL A 266 11.00 -12.35 14.88
C VAL A 266 11.75 -11.08 14.48
N GLU A 267 12.79 -11.20 13.66
CA GLU A 267 13.61 -10.08 13.19
C GLU A 267 12.80 -9.15 12.26
N ARG A 268 12.01 -9.72 11.33
CA ARG A 268 11.13 -8.96 10.45
C ARG A 268 10.04 -8.24 11.24
N TYR A 269 9.44 -8.96 12.19
CA TYR A 269 8.43 -8.40 13.06
C TYR A 269 8.98 -7.21 13.85
N LYS A 270 10.12 -7.38 14.53
CA LYS A 270 10.77 -6.31 15.30
C LYS A 270 11.22 -5.14 14.44
N ARG A 271 11.71 -5.39 13.22
CA ARG A 271 12.23 -4.34 12.34
C ARG A 271 11.12 -3.46 11.77
N TRP A 272 10.02 -4.04 11.31
CA TRP A 272 8.96 -3.26 10.63
C TRP A 272 7.56 -3.85 10.78
N GLY A 273 7.45 -5.17 10.96
CA GLY A 273 6.15 -5.85 11.02
C GLY A 273 5.24 -5.34 12.15
N ALA A 274 5.82 -5.09 13.33
CA ALA A 274 5.12 -4.52 14.48
C ALA A 274 4.49 -3.15 14.16
N HIS A 275 5.19 -2.29 13.43
CA HIS A 275 4.68 -0.97 13.05
C HIS A 275 3.62 -1.08 11.96
N TYR A 276 3.89 -1.89 10.92
CA TYR A 276 3.00 -2.10 9.80
C TYR A 276 1.66 -2.72 10.22
N LEU A 277 1.67 -3.80 11.01
CA LEU A 277 0.44 -4.48 11.43
C LEU A 277 -0.48 -3.55 12.22
N ARG A 278 0.09 -2.70 13.09
CA ARG A 278 -0.68 -1.71 13.85
C ARG A 278 -1.33 -0.65 12.97
N ALA A 279 -0.64 -0.21 11.90
CA ALA A 279 -1.17 0.76 10.96
C ALA A 279 -2.31 0.18 10.10
N ILE A 280 -2.11 -1.03 9.55
CA ILE A 280 -3.11 -1.68 8.69
C ILE A 280 -4.32 -2.18 9.49
N LEU A 281 -4.11 -2.70 10.71
CA LEU A 281 -5.16 -3.03 11.66
C LEU A 281 -6.10 -1.83 11.86
N ARG A 282 -5.51 -0.68 12.22
CA ARG A 282 -6.27 0.54 12.46
C ARG A 282 -7.02 1.04 11.24
N SER A 283 -6.44 0.85 10.04
CA SER A 283 -7.07 1.21 8.78
C SER A 283 -8.32 0.35 8.50
N HIS A 284 -8.26 -0.96 8.75
CA HIS A 284 -9.43 -1.85 8.62
C HIS A 284 -10.47 -1.68 9.74
N GLU A 285 -10.07 -1.29 10.95
CA GLU A 285 -11.02 -0.93 12.04
C GLU A 285 -11.95 0.21 11.60
N TYR A 286 -11.38 1.24 10.96
CA TYR A 286 -12.13 2.40 10.50
C TYR A 286 -12.61 2.32 9.05
N GLN A 287 -12.25 1.27 8.33
CA GLN A 287 -12.55 1.11 6.90
C GLN A 287 -12.11 2.34 6.10
N MET A 288 -10.86 2.76 6.31
CA MET A 288 -10.28 3.93 5.68
C MET A 288 -9.11 3.53 4.79
N ARG A 289 -9.07 4.10 3.58
CA ARG A 289 -7.88 4.03 2.75
C ARG A 289 -6.84 5.01 3.30
N THR A 290 -5.72 4.48 3.79
CA THR A 290 -4.61 5.28 4.35
C THR A 290 -3.40 5.32 3.44
N ASN A 291 -3.27 4.40 2.48
CA ASN A 291 -2.20 4.35 1.50
C ASN A 291 -2.63 3.58 0.24
N PHE A 292 -1.84 3.62 -0.84
CA PHE A 292 -2.11 2.86 -2.07
C PHE A 292 -1.44 1.47 -2.10
N MET A 293 -0.48 1.21 -1.20
CA MET A 293 0.38 0.02 -1.24
C MET A 293 -0.35 -1.26 -0.85
N ASP A 294 -1.41 -1.14 -0.04
CA ASP A 294 -2.15 -2.26 0.51
C ASP A 294 -3.47 -2.44 -0.28
N PRO A 295 -3.61 -3.51 -1.10
CA PRO A 295 -4.79 -3.74 -1.93
C PRO A 295 -6.10 -3.80 -1.16
N GLY A 296 -6.12 -4.39 0.04
CA GLY A 296 -7.35 -4.49 0.85
C GLY A 296 -7.79 -3.16 1.45
N LEU A 297 -6.99 -2.09 1.33
CA LEU A 297 -7.42 -0.72 1.65
C LEU A 297 -8.01 0.01 0.43
N GLN A 298 -7.77 -0.45 -0.80
CA GLN A 298 -8.25 0.22 -2.02
C GLN A 298 -9.76 0.12 -2.22
N VAL A 299 -10.39 -0.83 -1.52
CA VAL A 299 -11.85 -1.01 -1.50
C VAL A 299 -12.55 0.05 -0.65
N TYR A 300 -11.81 0.79 0.17
CA TYR A 300 -12.35 1.82 1.03
C TYR A 300 -12.32 3.19 0.36
N GLY A 301 -13.38 3.96 0.61
CA GLY A 301 -13.57 5.28 0.05
C GLY A 301 -14.97 5.43 -0.51
N GLY A 302 -15.13 6.44 -1.36
CA GLY A 302 -16.35 6.77 -2.06
C GLY A 302 -15.99 7.70 -3.21
N VAL A 303 -16.98 8.08 -4.02
CA VAL A 303 -16.78 8.94 -5.19
C VAL A 303 -16.07 10.25 -4.79
N LEU A 304 -16.61 10.95 -3.78
CA LEU A 304 -16.05 12.20 -3.27
C LEU A 304 -14.62 12.03 -2.75
N PHE A 305 -14.34 10.95 -2.01
CA PHE A 305 -13.00 10.67 -1.50
C PHE A 305 -12.00 10.42 -2.63
N SER A 306 -12.39 9.67 -3.67
CA SER A 306 -11.53 9.39 -4.82
C SER A 306 -11.21 10.65 -5.62
N GLU A 307 -12.18 11.55 -5.81
CA GLU A 307 -11.97 12.85 -6.43
C GLU A 307 -10.99 13.72 -5.63
N LEU A 308 -11.14 13.74 -4.30
CA LEU A 308 -10.24 14.47 -3.40
C LEU A 308 -8.83 13.89 -3.38
N VAL A 309 -8.68 12.55 -3.44
CA VAL A 309 -7.35 11.93 -3.57
C VAL A 309 -6.72 12.26 -4.91
N HIS A 310 -7.48 12.25 -6.01
CA HIS A 310 -6.96 12.63 -7.32
C HIS A 310 -6.49 14.10 -7.33
N SER A 311 -7.35 15.02 -6.89
CA SER A 311 -7.03 16.45 -6.79
C SER A 311 -5.86 16.71 -5.85
N GLY A 312 -5.85 16.08 -4.67
CA GLY A 312 -4.76 16.18 -3.70
C GLY A 312 -3.43 15.63 -4.24
N GLY A 313 -3.49 14.58 -5.06
CA GLY A 313 -2.32 14.02 -5.75
C GLY A 313 -1.71 15.00 -6.76
N GLU A 314 -2.52 15.67 -7.56
CA GLU A 314 -2.03 16.71 -8.49
C GLU A 314 -1.43 17.90 -7.74
N ILE A 315 -2.07 18.35 -6.65
CA ILE A 315 -1.53 19.42 -5.80
C ILE A 315 -0.19 18.98 -5.21
N PHE A 316 -0.09 17.75 -4.70
CA PHE A 316 1.12 17.23 -4.09
C PHE A 316 2.30 17.20 -5.08
N LYS A 317 2.07 16.77 -6.33
CA LYS A 317 3.10 16.80 -7.39
C LYS A 317 3.57 18.22 -7.70
N GLY A 318 2.67 19.21 -7.61
CA GLY A 318 2.98 20.62 -7.83
C GLY A 318 3.69 21.32 -6.65
N LEU A 319 3.86 20.66 -5.51
CA LEU A 319 4.49 21.29 -4.34
C LEU A 319 5.98 21.56 -4.60
N PRO A 320 6.49 22.76 -4.26
CA PRO A 320 7.89 23.07 -4.45
C PRO A 320 8.73 22.20 -3.51
N LEU A 321 9.59 21.36 -4.09
CA LEU A 321 10.62 20.68 -3.32
C LEU A 321 11.58 21.74 -2.78
N LYS A 322 11.65 21.89 -1.45
CA LYS A 322 12.79 22.57 -0.84
C LYS A 322 14.03 21.76 -1.17
N LYS A 323 14.82 22.24 -2.13
CA LYS A 323 16.22 21.83 -2.25
C LYS A 323 16.84 22.12 -0.89
N TYR A 324 17.35 21.09 -0.21
CA TYR A 324 18.23 21.32 0.93
C TYR A 324 19.41 22.12 0.40
N SER A 325 19.41 23.44 0.63
CA SER A 325 20.59 24.27 0.46
C SER A 325 21.58 23.79 1.50
N ASP A 326 22.75 23.32 1.05
CA ASP A 326 23.87 22.89 1.87
C ASP A 326 24.01 23.78 3.10
N ARG A 327 23.72 23.22 4.28
CA ARG A 327 24.02 23.88 5.55
C ARG A 327 25.54 23.82 5.71
N ASN A 328 26.20 24.90 5.32
CA ASN A 328 27.55 25.31 5.69
C ASN A 328 28.59 24.18 5.71
N ALA A 329 29.18 23.91 4.54
CA ALA A 329 30.53 23.37 4.44
C ALA A 329 31.53 24.39 5.03
N ASN A 330 31.61 24.45 6.36
CA ASN A 330 32.68 25.10 7.07
C ASN A 330 33.12 24.18 8.22
N SER A 331 33.62 23.01 7.82
CA SER A 331 34.39 22.12 8.70
C SER A 331 35.57 21.63 7.89
N ASN A 332 36.72 22.28 8.08
CA ASN A 332 38.02 21.69 7.78
C ASN A 332 38.12 20.36 8.53
N ASN A 333 37.90 19.24 7.85
CA ASN A 333 38.44 17.96 8.26
C ASN A 333 38.51 17.02 7.06
N ASN A 334 39.74 16.70 6.67
CA ASN A 334 40.07 15.64 5.73
C ASN A 334 39.77 14.29 6.37
N ASN A 335 38.65 13.65 6.01
CA ASN A 335 38.50 12.21 5.74
C ASN A 335 37.03 11.78 5.75
N SER A 336 36.75 10.76 4.94
CA SER A 336 35.54 9.92 4.83
C SER A 336 34.37 10.41 3.95
N ASP A 337 34.19 9.69 2.83
CA ASP A 337 32.94 9.20 2.25
C ASP A 337 31.71 10.11 2.24
N ASN A 338 31.71 11.08 1.32
CA ASN A 338 30.52 11.84 0.95
C ASN A 338 29.59 11.03 0.02
N ASN A 339 28.72 10.21 0.61
CA ASN A 339 27.50 9.75 -0.05
C ASN A 339 26.42 10.84 0.07
N ALA A 340 26.40 11.79 -0.86
CA ALA A 340 25.29 12.72 -1.01
C ALA A 340 24.01 11.96 -1.44
N ILE A 341 22.97 12.02 -0.63
CA ILE A 341 21.66 11.42 -0.93
C ILE A 341 20.99 12.27 -2.04
N PRO A 342 20.68 11.70 -3.23
CA PRO A 342 20.01 12.47 -4.28
C PRO A 342 18.62 12.92 -3.83
N ALA A 343 18.28 14.18 -4.14
CA ALA A 343 16.97 14.75 -3.85
C ALA A 343 15.85 13.93 -4.51
N ALA A 344 14.84 13.52 -3.73
CA ALA A 344 13.66 12.85 -4.24
C ALA A 344 12.84 13.83 -5.10
N VAL A 345 12.64 13.49 -6.38
CA VAL A 345 11.79 14.23 -7.32
C VAL A 345 10.32 13.89 -7.04
N ALA A 346 9.47 14.91 -6.91
CA ALA A 346 8.06 14.80 -6.53
C ALA A 346 7.23 13.96 -7.51
N ASP A 347 7.67 13.86 -8.77
CA ASP A 347 7.03 13.04 -9.81
C ASP A 347 7.07 11.53 -9.52
N ASN A 348 7.95 11.08 -8.62
CA ASN A 348 8.12 9.66 -8.26
C ASN A 348 7.35 9.24 -6.99
N TYR A 349 6.54 10.12 -6.41
CA TYR A 349 5.87 9.87 -5.11
C TYR A 349 4.65 8.95 -5.18
N TYR A 350 4.10 8.73 -6.39
CA TYR A 350 2.91 7.91 -6.63
C TYR A 350 3.19 6.63 -7.41
N ALA A 351 4.44 6.40 -7.82
CA ALA A 351 4.82 5.26 -8.63
C ALA A 351 5.43 4.15 -7.76
N GLY A 352 4.60 3.51 -6.93
CA GLY A 352 4.93 2.15 -6.49
C GLY A 352 4.71 1.23 -7.68
N ASN A 353 5.76 0.99 -8.48
CA ASN A 353 5.94 -0.14 -9.39
C ASN A 353 7.32 -0.02 -10.06
N SER A 354 8.13 -1.06 -9.91
CA SER A 354 9.51 -1.22 -10.34
C SER A 354 9.69 -1.06 -11.85
N GLY A 355 10.87 -0.62 -12.26
CA GLY A 355 11.30 -0.69 -13.66
C GLY A 355 11.57 -2.13 -14.08
N GLY A 356 11.21 -2.48 -15.32
CA GLY A 356 11.41 -3.82 -15.86
C GLY A 356 12.88 -4.13 -16.15
N CYS A 357 13.35 -5.37 -15.90
CA CYS A 357 14.68 -5.85 -16.30
C CYS A 357 14.61 -7.18 -17.08
N PHE A 358 15.68 -7.51 -17.78
CA PHE A 358 15.85 -8.70 -18.61
C PHE A 358 16.85 -9.69 -18.00
N SER A 359 16.72 -10.98 -18.34
CA SER A 359 17.80 -11.95 -18.16
C SER A 359 18.97 -11.66 -19.11
N GLY A 360 20.20 -11.98 -18.67
CA GLY A 360 21.40 -11.90 -19.52
C GLY A 360 21.40 -12.91 -20.67
N GLU A 361 20.60 -13.97 -20.54
CA GLU A 361 20.42 -15.03 -21.54
C GLU A 361 19.38 -14.66 -22.61
N CYS A 362 18.67 -13.54 -22.46
CA CYS A 362 17.78 -13.05 -23.50
C CYS A 362 18.56 -12.78 -24.78
N VAL A 363 17.99 -13.17 -25.92
CA VAL A 363 18.65 -13.01 -27.22
C VAL A 363 17.94 -11.91 -28.01
N VAL A 364 18.74 -11.07 -28.66
CA VAL A 364 18.30 -9.91 -29.45
C VAL A 364 18.94 -9.94 -30.83
N GLN A 365 18.28 -9.30 -31.81
CA GLN A 365 18.86 -9.12 -33.14
C GLN A 365 19.77 -7.89 -33.15
N CYS A 366 21.03 -8.08 -33.53
CA CYS A 366 22.05 -7.05 -33.64
C CYS A 366 22.53 -6.93 -35.08
N LYS A 367 22.58 -5.71 -35.62
CA LYS A 367 23.19 -5.42 -36.93
C LYS A 367 24.69 -5.27 -36.76
N GLU A 368 25.46 -6.14 -37.40
CA GLU A 368 26.92 -6.09 -37.43
C GLU A 368 27.44 -5.02 -38.41
N GLN A 369 28.75 -4.74 -38.33
CA GLN A 369 29.42 -3.75 -39.18
C GLN A 369 29.41 -4.12 -40.68
N ASP A 370 29.27 -5.41 -40.99
CA ASP A 370 29.10 -5.93 -42.36
C ASP A 370 27.68 -5.71 -42.92
N GLY A 371 26.77 -5.17 -42.10
CA GLY A 371 25.38 -4.94 -42.44
C GLY A 371 24.46 -6.15 -42.26
N MET A 372 25.00 -7.32 -41.89
CA MET A 372 24.21 -8.53 -41.60
C MET A 372 23.60 -8.44 -40.20
N VAL A 373 22.41 -9.04 -40.04
CA VAL A 373 21.72 -9.14 -38.75
C VAL A 373 22.03 -10.50 -38.16
N ARG A 374 22.58 -10.52 -36.94
CA ARG A 374 22.89 -11.76 -36.21
C ARG A 374 22.29 -11.73 -34.81
N GLU A 375 22.11 -12.91 -34.24
CA GLU A 375 21.64 -13.06 -32.88
C GLU A 375 22.76 -12.78 -31.89
N LYS A 376 22.43 -12.03 -30.82
CA LYS A 376 23.37 -11.70 -29.75
C LYS A 376 22.69 -11.85 -28.41
N GLN A 377 23.38 -12.48 -27.45
CA GLN A 377 22.91 -12.53 -26.07
C GLN A 377 23.00 -11.14 -25.44
N LEU A 378 22.00 -10.78 -24.63
CA LEU A 378 21.89 -9.46 -24.02
C LEU A 378 23.09 -9.11 -23.14
N SER A 379 23.61 -10.09 -22.41
CA SER A 379 24.85 -9.96 -21.61
C SER A 379 26.11 -9.65 -22.43
N GLN A 380 26.09 -9.97 -23.74
CA GLN A 380 27.20 -9.72 -24.67
C GLN A 380 27.04 -8.40 -25.43
N VAL A 381 25.90 -7.72 -25.31
CA VAL A 381 25.68 -6.41 -25.93
C VAL A 381 26.66 -5.38 -25.35
N ARG A 382 27.18 -4.52 -26.22
CA ARG A 382 28.11 -3.44 -25.89
C ARG A 382 27.61 -2.13 -26.49
N SER A 383 28.10 -1.02 -25.95
CA SER A 383 27.84 0.31 -26.54
C SER A 383 28.30 0.34 -27.99
N GLY A 384 27.49 0.96 -28.84
CA GLY A 384 27.69 1.04 -30.29
C GLY A 384 27.06 -0.11 -31.09
N ASP A 385 26.65 -1.20 -30.45
CA ASP A 385 25.86 -2.24 -31.10
C ASP A 385 24.51 -1.66 -31.58
N CYS A 386 24.05 -2.05 -32.76
CA CYS A 386 22.77 -1.61 -33.31
C CYS A 386 21.73 -2.71 -33.14
N LEU A 387 20.86 -2.58 -32.14
CA LEU A 387 19.81 -3.57 -31.86
C LEU A 387 18.53 -3.28 -32.65
N GLN A 388 17.83 -4.35 -33.03
CA GLN A 388 16.54 -4.22 -33.70
C GLN A 388 15.46 -3.71 -32.74
N VAL A 389 14.73 -2.70 -33.18
CA VAL A 389 13.75 -1.95 -32.39
C VAL A 389 12.50 -1.72 -33.20
N VAL A 390 11.39 -1.46 -32.52
CA VAL A 390 10.13 -1.08 -33.16
C VAL A 390 9.78 0.34 -32.75
N ASP A 391 9.40 1.19 -33.70
CA ASP A 391 8.94 2.55 -33.41
C ASP A 391 7.48 2.57 -32.92
N THR A 392 6.97 3.77 -32.65
CA THR A 392 5.60 3.99 -32.17
C THR A 392 4.53 3.70 -33.22
N ALA A 393 4.90 3.70 -34.51
CA ALA A 393 4.02 3.40 -35.64
C ALA A 393 4.07 1.92 -36.05
N GLY A 394 4.91 1.10 -35.39
CA GLY A 394 5.06 -0.33 -35.69
C GLY A 394 6.13 -0.64 -36.74
N HIS A 395 6.93 0.34 -37.16
CA HIS A 395 8.03 0.09 -38.10
C HIS A 395 9.24 -0.49 -37.39
N VAL A 396 9.79 -1.55 -37.99
CA VAL A 396 11.01 -2.20 -37.52
C VAL A 396 12.23 -1.43 -38.05
N GLY A 397 13.13 -1.09 -37.13
CA GLY A 397 14.39 -0.41 -37.42
C GLY A 397 15.53 -0.90 -36.53
N PHE A 398 16.62 -0.14 -36.48
CA PHE A 398 17.76 -0.42 -35.60
C PHE A 398 18.11 0.82 -34.79
N SER A 399 18.39 0.66 -33.49
CA SER A 399 18.91 1.73 -32.64
C SER A 399 20.27 1.36 -32.07
N PRO A 400 21.25 2.29 -32.09
CA PRO A 400 22.48 2.14 -31.34
C PRO A 400 22.23 2.01 -29.84
N VAL A 401 23.00 1.15 -29.19
CA VAL A 401 23.07 1.00 -27.73
C VAL A 401 24.04 2.03 -27.19
N LEU A 402 23.57 2.85 -26.25
CA LEU A 402 24.42 3.81 -25.53
C LEU A 402 25.10 3.16 -24.33
N CYS A 403 24.37 2.31 -23.61
CA CYS A 403 24.89 1.65 -22.41
C CYS A 403 24.08 0.40 -22.09
N LEU A 404 24.76 -0.62 -21.56
CA LEU A 404 24.13 -1.75 -20.90
C LEU A 404 24.22 -1.55 -19.37
N ALA A 405 23.08 -1.61 -18.68
CA ALA A 405 23.01 -1.52 -17.22
C ALA A 405 22.83 -2.91 -16.62
N GLU A 406 23.85 -3.41 -15.92
CA GLU A 406 23.85 -4.65 -15.15
C GLU A 406 23.49 -4.35 -13.68
N PHE A 407 22.49 -5.05 -13.15
CA PHE A 407 22.09 -4.99 -11.75
C PHE A 407 22.44 -6.31 -11.08
N GLN A 408 23.28 -6.26 -10.06
CA GLN A 408 23.72 -7.44 -9.31
C GLN A 408 22.85 -7.65 -8.07
N GLY A 409 22.46 -8.90 -7.81
CA GLY A 409 21.57 -9.26 -6.72
C GLY A 409 20.67 -10.44 -7.09
N ARG A 410 19.88 -10.94 -6.15
CA ARG A 410 18.98 -12.07 -6.40
C ARG A 410 17.64 -11.58 -6.96
N PHE A 411 17.30 -11.98 -8.18
CA PHE A 411 16.05 -11.61 -8.86
C PHE A 411 15.23 -12.83 -9.23
N ASP A 412 13.91 -12.68 -9.21
CA ASP A 412 12.94 -13.67 -9.68
C ASP A 412 12.38 -13.20 -11.02
N LEU A 413 12.61 -13.97 -12.08
CA LEU A 413 12.16 -13.68 -13.44
C LEU A 413 11.04 -14.62 -13.85
N LEU A 414 10.09 -14.10 -14.60
CA LEU A 414 9.10 -14.90 -15.31
C LEU A 414 9.64 -15.25 -16.70
N VAL A 415 9.72 -16.54 -17.01
CA VAL A 415 10.03 -17.04 -18.35
C VAL A 415 8.72 -17.22 -19.11
N LEU A 416 8.55 -16.43 -20.17
CA LEU A 416 7.35 -16.49 -20.99
C LEU A 416 7.34 -17.73 -21.89
N PRO A 417 6.20 -18.46 -21.95
CA PRO A 417 6.01 -19.57 -22.89
C PRO A 417 6.26 -19.11 -24.34
N PHE A 418 6.73 -20.01 -25.19
CA PHE A 418 7.04 -19.82 -26.62
C PHE A 418 8.22 -18.88 -26.94
N SER A 419 8.29 -17.70 -26.31
CA SER A 419 9.38 -16.74 -26.55
C SER A 419 10.66 -17.11 -25.80
N ARG A 420 10.55 -17.90 -24.71
CA ARG A 420 11.61 -18.16 -23.72
C ARG A 420 12.23 -16.87 -23.15
N LEU A 421 11.51 -15.76 -23.27
CA LEU A 421 11.96 -14.46 -22.81
C LEU A 421 11.80 -14.40 -21.28
N ALA A 422 12.93 -14.26 -20.58
CA ALA A 422 12.98 -14.20 -19.12
C ALA A 422 13.08 -12.73 -18.68
N LEU A 423 12.02 -12.23 -18.04
CA LEU A 423 11.88 -10.83 -17.63
C LEU A 423 11.41 -10.73 -16.19
N THR A 424 11.60 -9.57 -15.56
CA THR A 424 10.94 -9.30 -14.28
C THR A 424 9.41 -9.33 -14.46
N PRO A 425 8.62 -9.79 -13.46
CA PRO A 425 7.17 -9.91 -13.59
C PRO A 425 6.46 -8.61 -13.98
N THR A 426 7.03 -7.47 -13.61
CA THR A 426 6.53 -6.11 -13.87
C THR A 426 7.03 -5.51 -15.19
N HIS A 427 7.85 -6.22 -15.98
CA HIS A 427 8.47 -5.68 -17.19
C HIS A 427 7.43 -5.24 -18.24
N PRO A 428 7.40 -3.99 -18.70
CA PRO A 428 6.43 -3.55 -19.69
C PRO A 428 6.68 -4.17 -21.08
N LEU A 429 5.71 -4.95 -21.56
CA LEU A 429 5.66 -5.49 -22.92
C LEU A 429 4.64 -4.70 -23.75
N ARG A 430 4.86 -4.62 -25.06
CA ARG A 430 3.88 -4.09 -26.01
C ARG A 430 3.32 -5.25 -26.83
N ILE A 431 2.03 -5.51 -26.71
CA ILE A 431 1.33 -6.58 -27.44
C ILE A 431 0.15 -5.93 -28.16
N GLN A 432 0.11 -6.05 -29.50
CA GLN A 432 -0.93 -5.44 -30.34
C GLN A 432 -1.16 -3.94 -30.05
N GLY A 433 -0.08 -3.20 -29.80
CA GLY A 433 -0.12 -1.76 -29.49
C GLY A 433 -0.53 -1.40 -28.06
N SER A 434 -0.87 -2.37 -27.21
CA SER A 434 -1.20 -2.17 -25.79
C SER A 434 -0.06 -2.58 -24.88
N PHE A 435 0.15 -1.85 -23.78
CA PHE A 435 1.17 -2.17 -22.79
C PHE A 435 0.64 -3.17 -21.75
N VAL A 436 1.31 -4.30 -21.57
CA VAL A 436 0.92 -5.39 -20.67
C VAL A 436 2.12 -5.82 -19.83
N ARG A 437 1.87 -6.22 -18.57
CA ARG A 437 2.90 -6.78 -17.69
C ARG A 437 2.84 -8.31 -17.71
N PRO A 438 3.98 -9.02 -17.70
CA PRO A 438 4.04 -10.48 -17.62
C PRO A 438 3.18 -11.07 -16.51
N CYS A 439 3.15 -10.45 -15.32
CA CYS A 439 2.34 -10.92 -14.20
C CYS A 439 0.82 -10.76 -14.38
N ASP A 440 0.38 -9.86 -15.27
CA ASP A 440 -1.03 -9.59 -15.52
C ASP A 440 -1.58 -10.38 -16.72
N MET A 441 -0.72 -11.10 -17.43
CA MET A 441 -1.15 -11.89 -18.58
C MET A 441 -1.96 -13.10 -18.11
N SER A 442 -3.25 -13.11 -18.46
CA SER A 442 -4.08 -14.29 -18.34
C SER A 442 -3.72 -15.28 -19.45
N PHE A 443 -3.00 -16.35 -19.12
CA PHE A 443 -2.79 -17.50 -20.01
C PHE A 443 -4.05 -18.37 -20.02
N HIS A 444 -5.17 -17.84 -20.53
CA HIS A 444 -6.40 -18.61 -20.69
C HIS A 444 -6.35 -19.42 -21.98
N MET A 445 -6.71 -20.70 -21.86
CA MET A 445 -6.98 -21.58 -23.00
C MET A 445 -8.24 -21.08 -23.71
N ASP A 446 -8.08 -20.52 -24.90
CA ASP A 446 -9.16 -20.50 -25.87
C ASP A 446 -9.36 -21.94 -26.38
N ASP A 447 -10.58 -22.45 -26.22
CA ASP A 447 -11.00 -23.83 -26.54
C ASP A 447 -10.84 -24.22 -28.02
N ASP A 448 -10.50 -23.29 -28.92
CA ASP A 448 -10.32 -23.56 -30.35
C ASP A 448 -8.86 -23.79 -30.79
N LEU A 449 -7.88 -23.68 -29.89
CA LEU A 449 -6.45 -24.00 -30.14
C LEU A 449 -5.86 -25.02 -29.15
N ALA A 450 -6.71 -25.72 -28.39
CA ALA A 450 -6.33 -26.69 -27.38
C ALA A 450 -5.65 -27.98 -27.90
N ALA A 451 -5.41 -28.10 -29.21
CA ALA A 451 -4.81 -29.30 -29.79
C ALA A 451 -3.28 -29.36 -29.67
N HIS A 452 -2.55 -28.26 -29.41
CA HIS A 452 -1.08 -28.32 -29.49
C HIS A 452 -0.21 -27.67 -28.40
N HIS A 453 -0.67 -26.86 -27.45
CA HIS A 453 0.30 -26.17 -26.58
C HIS A 453 -0.08 -26.02 -25.09
N THR A 454 0.65 -26.74 -24.24
CA THR A 454 0.51 -26.82 -22.77
C THR A 454 1.82 -26.41 -22.06
N GLU A 455 2.27 -25.16 -22.17
CA GLU A 455 3.43 -24.69 -21.38
C GLU A 455 3.05 -23.45 -20.57
N MET A 456 3.10 -23.59 -19.24
CA MET A 456 2.92 -22.49 -18.28
C MET A 456 4.21 -21.69 -18.12
N PRO A 457 4.14 -20.38 -17.79
CA PRO A 457 5.33 -19.61 -17.45
C PRO A 457 6.06 -20.22 -16.26
N SER A 458 7.38 -20.28 -16.32
CA SER A 458 8.24 -20.78 -15.23
C SER A 458 8.98 -19.64 -14.53
N SER A 459 9.31 -19.83 -13.26
CA SER A 459 10.15 -18.88 -12.50
C SER A 459 11.63 -19.24 -12.69
N LEU A 460 12.46 -18.21 -12.88
CA LEU A 460 13.91 -18.32 -13.00
C LEU A 460 14.57 -17.36 -12.03
N ILE A 461 15.34 -17.90 -11.09
CA ILE A 461 16.13 -17.09 -10.16
C ILE A 461 17.51 -16.83 -10.76
N VAL A 462 17.90 -15.56 -10.82
CA VAL A 462 19.22 -15.13 -11.32
C VAL A 462 19.90 -14.17 -10.34
N ASP A 463 21.23 -14.16 -10.37
CA ASP A 463 22.05 -13.28 -9.52
C ASP A 463 22.41 -11.94 -10.18
N ARG A 464 21.92 -11.73 -11.41
CA ARG A 464 22.07 -10.48 -12.15
C ARG A 464 20.99 -10.33 -13.22
N VAL A 465 20.55 -9.10 -13.43
CA VAL A 465 19.61 -8.73 -14.50
C VAL A 465 20.15 -7.53 -15.27
N PHE A 466 19.67 -7.34 -16.49
CA PHE A 466 20.17 -6.33 -17.41
C PHE A 466 19.05 -5.41 -17.87
N ASN A 467 19.40 -4.18 -18.22
CA ASN A 467 18.54 -3.30 -19.00
C ASN A 467 19.38 -2.54 -20.03
N VAL A 468 18.77 -2.21 -21.16
CA VAL A 468 19.47 -1.58 -22.29
C VAL A 468 19.07 -0.12 -22.36
N VAL A 469 20.05 0.74 -22.61
CA VAL A 469 19.83 2.14 -22.93
C VAL A 469 20.07 2.33 -24.42
N LEU A 470 19.00 2.69 -25.14
CA LEU A 470 19.02 2.91 -26.58
C LEU A 470 19.07 4.40 -26.92
N GLN A 471 19.67 4.74 -28.06
CA GLN A 471 19.74 6.13 -28.55
C GLN A 471 18.37 6.67 -29.00
N HIS A 472 17.54 5.83 -29.63
CA HIS A 472 16.18 6.15 -30.03
C HIS A 472 15.33 4.87 -30.09
N SER A 473 14.00 5.00 -30.24
CA SER A 473 13.07 3.86 -30.35
C SER A 473 13.25 2.81 -29.23
N HIS A 474 12.73 3.13 -28.05
CA HIS A 474 12.95 2.39 -26.80
C HIS A 474 12.06 1.15 -26.63
N VAL A 475 11.72 0.48 -27.74
CA VAL A 475 10.99 -0.78 -27.75
C VAL A 475 11.88 -1.78 -28.48
N LEU A 476 12.48 -2.68 -27.70
CA LEU A 476 13.38 -3.71 -28.19
C LEU A 476 12.55 -4.86 -28.77
N LEU A 477 12.88 -5.26 -29.99
CA LEU A 477 12.28 -6.45 -30.59
C LEU A 477 13.11 -7.67 -30.17
N CYS A 478 12.58 -8.41 -29.20
CA CYS A 478 13.19 -9.66 -28.75
C CYS A 478 12.90 -10.80 -29.74
N ILE A 479 13.72 -11.85 -29.70
CA ILE A 479 13.48 -13.04 -30.52
C ILE A 479 12.07 -13.60 -30.24
N ASN A 480 11.42 -14.07 -31.30
CA ASN A 480 10.02 -14.53 -31.34
C ASN A 480 8.95 -13.41 -31.34
N GLY A 481 9.33 -12.19 -31.73
CA GLY A 481 8.37 -11.12 -32.05
C GLY A 481 7.80 -10.38 -30.83
N MET A 482 8.39 -10.59 -29.65
CA MET A 482 7.99 -9.90 -28.43
C MET A 482 8.61 -8.50 -28.36
N GLU A 483 7.77 -7.50 -28.15
CA GLU A 483 8.21 -6.11 -28.03
C GLU A 483 8.35 -5.73 -26.54
N ALA A 484 9.58 -5.52 -26.08
CA ALA A 484 9.89 -5.24 -24.69
C ALA A 484 10.44 -3.81 -24.53
N VAL A 485 9.92 -3.06 -23.56
CA VAL A 485 10.25 -1.64 -23.42
C VAL A 485 11.52 -1.46 -22.61
N THR A 486 12.45 -0.64 -23.11
CA THR A 486 13.76 -0.36 -22.48
C THR A 486 13.75 0.96 -21.72
N LEU A 487 14.86 1.33 -21.05
CA LEU A 487 14.92 2.57 -20.27
C LEU A 487 14.87 3.84 -21.14
N GLY A 488 14.30 4.91 -20.58
CA GLY A 488 14.23 6.24 -21.17
C GLY A 488 13.15 6.38 -22.24
N HIS A 489 12.12 5.52 -22.21
CA HIS A 489 11.27 5.26 -23.36
C HIS A 489 10.27 6.34 -23.78
N GLY A 490 10.08 7.40 -22.98
CA GLY A 490 9.18 8.52 -23.28
C GLY A 490 7.69 8.19 -23.23
N PHE A 491 7.29 6.91 -23.22
CA PHE A 491 5.90 6.49 -23.07
C PHE A 491 5.40 6.75 -21.64
N MET A 492 4.54 7.76 -21.44
CA MET A 492 3.88 7.97 -20.13
C MET A 492 2.95 6.81 -19.74
N GLN A 493 2.55 5.99 -20.71
CA GLN A 493 1.67 4.83 -20.54
C GLN A 493 2.43 3.55 -20.12
N ALA A 494 3.75 3.50 -20.31
CA ALA A 494 4.54 2.38 -19.80
C ALA A 494 4.97 2.71 -18.36
N PHE A 495 4.57 1.81 -17.47
CA PHE A 495 4.40 2.02 -16.05
C PHE A 495 5.73 2.26 -15.31
N HIS A 496 6.23 3.50 -15.30
CA HIS A 496 7.00 4.19 -14.23
C HIS A 496 7.57 5.54 -14.74
N PRO A 497 7.22 6.71 -14.17
CA PRO A 497 7.64 8.04 -14.67
C PRO A 497 9.16 8.28 -14.72
N PHE A 498 9.95 7.67 -13.83
CA PHE A 498 11.40 7.86 -13.85
C PHE A 498 12.11 6.98 -14.87
N TYR A 499 11.62 5.75 -15.13
CA TYR A 499 12.22 4.87 -16.14
C TYR A 499 11.77 5.25 -17.55
N SER A 500 10.68 5.99 -17.67
CA SER A 500 10.17 6.52 -18.93
C SER A 500 10.78 7.87 -19.32
N THR A 501 11.43 8.61 -18.41
CA THR A 501 11.95 9.96 -18.69
C THR A 501 13.46 9.97 -18.96
N LYS A 502 13.97 11.07 -19.51
CA LYS A 502 15.42 11.30 -19.68
C LYS A 502 16.19 11.33 -18.35
N GLN A 503 15.51 11.40 -17.20
CA GLN A 503 16.13 11.47 -15.89
C GLN A 503 16.89 10.18 -15.52
N VAL A 504 16.39 9.00 -15.91
CA VAL A 504 17.14 7.75 -15.73
C VAL A 504 18.44 7.77 -16.54
N LEU A 505 18.41 8.34 -17.74
CA LEU A 505 19.59 8.46 -18.61
C LEU A 505 20.64 9.37 -17.98
N THR A 506 20.25 10.56 -17.50
CA THR A 506 21.15 11.49 -16.82
C THR A 506 21.74 10.90 -15.53
N THR A 507 20.98 10.05 -14.84
CA THR A 507 21.47 9.38 -13.63
C THR A 507 22.46 8.25 -13.95
N LEU A 508 22.25 7.53 -15.05
CA LEU A 508 23.18 6.51 -15.53
C LEU A 508 24.46 7.13 -16.11
N GLU A 509 24.35 8.26 -16.82
CA GLU A 509 25.48 9.02 -17.39
C GLU A 509 26.53 9.42 -16.35
N GLN A 510 26.11 9.69 -15.12
CA GLN A 510 27.00 10.11 -14.02
C GLN A 510 27.78 8.96 -13.38
N ARG A 511 27.55 7.71 -13.79
CA ARG A 511 28.17 6.54 -13.16
C ARG A 511 29.51 6.14 -13.79
N PRO A 512 30.43 5.59 -12.98
CA PRO A 512 31.60 4.91 -13.52
C PRO A 512 31.15 3.75 -14.42
N GLY A 513 31.79 3.61 -15.58
CA GLY A 513 31.43 2.62 -16.60
C GLY A 513 30.52 3.13 -17.73
N TRP A 514 29.87 4.29 -17.59
CA TRP A 514 29.06 4.86 -18.68
C TRP A 514 29.88 5.12 -19.95
N LYS A 515 31.07 5.72 -19.81
CA LYS A 515 31.99 5.96 -20.93
C LYS A 515 32.50 4.68 -21.60
N GLU A 516 32.51 3.58 -20.86
CA GLU A 516 32.90 2.25 -21.34
C GLU A 516 31.70 1.48 -21.92
N GLY A 517 30.50 2.05 -21.83
CA GLY A 517 29.27 1.46 -22.37
C GLY A 517 28.64 0.38 -21.50
N HIS A 518 29.14 0.16 -20.28
CA HIS A 518 28.65 -0.87 -19.37
C HIS A 518 28.68 -0.39 -17.92
N ILE A 519 27.52 -0.36 -17.28
CA ILE A 519 27.38 0.05 -15.88
C ILE A 519 27.04 -1.16 -15.04
N ILE A 520 27.75 -1.31 -13.92
CA ILE A 520 27.44 -2.31 -12.89
C ILE A 520 26.84 -1.60 -11.67
N VAL A 521 25.66 -2.04 -11.26
CA VAL A 521 24.91 -1.54 -10.10
C VAL A 521 24.94 -2.62 -9.01
N ALA A 522 25.67 -2.33 -7.94
CA ALA A 522 25.85 -3.25 -6.83
C ALA A 522 24.56 -3.50 -6.02
N PRO A 523 24.46 -4.63 -5.30
CA PRO A 523 23.24 -5.04 -4.57
C PRO A 523 22.70 -4.02 -3.55
N HIS A 524 23.51 -3.12 -3.02
CA HIS A 524 23.06 -2.16 -1.98
C HIS A 524 22.82 -0.75 -2.53
N HIS A 525 22.82 -0.57 -3.85
CA HIS A 525 22.77 0.75 -4.46
C HIS A 525 21.32 1.32 -4.51
N PRO A 526 21.09 2.61 -4.19
CA PRO A 526 19.75 3.23 -4.17
C PRO A 526 18.94 3.10 -5.48
N LEU A 527 19.62 3.05 -6.64
CA LEU A 527 18.99 2.77 -7.94
C LEU A 527 18.31 1.40 -8.00
N ARG A 528 18.79 0.41 -7.23
CA ARG A 528 18.16 -0.91 -7.09
C ARG A 528 16.86 -0.84 -6.29
N ASN A 529 16.82 -0.03 -5.24
CA ASN A 529 15.62 0.13 -4.40
C ASN A 529 14.44 0.76 -5.18
N GLN A 530 14.68 1.29 -6.37
CA GLN A 530 13.67 1.78 -7.30
C GLN A 530 13.23 0.72 -8.34
N LEU A 531 13.88 -0.46 -8.38
CA LEU A 531 13.60 -1.59 -9.29
C LEU A 531 13.04 -2.84 -8.57
N GLU A 532 12.98 -2.85 -7.24
CA GLU A 532 12.62 -4.06 -6.45
C GLU A 532 11.18 -4.14 -5.92
N TYR A 533 10.31 -3.20 -6.30
CA TYR A 533 8.89 -3.26 -5.95
C TYR A 533 8.03 -3.16 -7.19
#